data_AF-A0A0M8T5H8-F1
#
_entry.id   AF-A0A0M8T5H8-F1
#
_cell.length_a   1.000
_cell.length_b   1.000
_cell.length_c   1.000
_cell.angle_alpha   90.00
_cell.angle_beta   90.00
_cell.angle_gamma   90.00
#
_symmetry.space_group_name_H-M   'P 1'
#
loop_
_entity.id
_entity.type
_entity.pdbx_description
1 polymer ?
#
loop_
_entity_poly.entity_id
_entity_poly.type
_entity_poly.pdbx_seq_one_letter_code
_entity_poly.pdbx_strand_id
1 'polypeptide(L)' 'MRAVLRGRAGREPPGGIVTYAADRIEEETAYLAYHFHWDMDSILDLEHADRRAYVRRVAALVEQGEGER' A
#
# COMPACT_ATOMS: atom_id res chain seq x y z
N MET A 1 15.38 -3.37 17.61
CA MET A 1 15.62 -2.23 16.70
C MET A 1 14.36 -2.01 15.86
N ARG A 2 13.38 -1.25 16.37
CA ARG A 2 12.13 -0.95 15.66
C ARG A 2 12.25 0.45 15.08
N ALA A 3 12.32 0.53 13.75
CA ALA A 3 12.51 1.77 13.03
C ALA A 3 11.31 2.70 13.22
N VAL A 4 11.63 3.98 13.40
CA VAL A 4 10.75 5.06 13.79
C VAL A 4 10.00 5.55 12.56
N LEU A 5 8.69 5.28 12.47
CA LEU A 5 7.83 5.95 11.50
C LEU A 5 7.59 7.39 11.98
N ARG A 6 8.43 8.32 11.52
CA ARG A 6 8.17 9.76 11.64
C ARG A 6 7.08 10.14 10.64
N GLY A 7 5.95 10.60 11.14
CA GLY A 7 4.95 11.29 10.32
C GLY A 7 5.41 12.69 9.93
N ARG A 8 4.73 13.28 8.94
CA ARG A 8 4.36 14.70 8.94
C ARG A 8 3.04 14.91 8.21
N ALA A 9 2.10 15.50 8.95
CA ALA A 9 1.03 16.29 8.40
C ALA A 9 1.64 17.49 7.66
N GLY A 10 1.34 17.61 6.37
CA GLY A 10 1.56 18.80 5.55
C GLY A 10 0.23 19.16 4.89
N ARG A 11 -0.30 20.33 5.25
CA ARG A 11 -1.54 20.91 4.74
C ARG A 11 -1.20 21.75 3.51
N GLU A 12 -1.70 21.37 2.33
CA GLU A 12 -1.63 22.14 1.06
C GLU A 12 -3.02 22.18 0.37
N PRO A 13 -3.29 23.18 -0.51
CA PRO A 13 -4.60 23.85 -0.64
C PRO A 13 -5.65 23.12 -1.51
N PRO A 14 -6.95 23.46 -1.40
CA PRO A 14 -8.02 22.79 -2.15
C PRO A 14 -8.14 23.39 -3.55
N GLY A 15 -7.43 22.84 -4.53
CA GLY A 15 -7.55 23.28 -5.92
C GLY A 15 -6.30 23.06 -6.76
N GLY A 16 -6.04 21.81 -7.12
CA GLY A 16 -4.98 21.40 -8.03
C GLY A 16 -4.90 19.89 -7.98
N ILE A 17 -5.16 19.23 -9.11
CA ILE A 17 -5.18 17.77 -9.36
C ILE A 17 -4.92 16.96 -8.08
N VAL A 18 -5.99 16.53 -7.41
CA VAL A 18 -5.94 15.63 -6.26
C VAL A 18 -5.14 14.39 -6.69
N THR A 19 -3.86 14.34 -6.32
CA THR A 19 -2.98 13.17 -6.50
C THR A 19 -3.37 12.08 -5.53
N TYR A 20 -4.66 11.70 -5.54
CA TYR A 20 -5.18 10.45 -4.98
C TYR A 20 -4.39 9.23 -5.50
N ALA A 21 -3.60 9.42 -6.55
CA ALA A 21 -2.88 8.38 -7.26
C ALA A 21 -1.45 8.11 -6.77
N ALA A 22 -0.62 9.06 -6.34
CA ALA A 22 0.82 8.74 -6.20
C ALA A 22 1.16 8.08 -4.86
N ASP A 23 0.96 8.80 -3.75
CA ASP A 23 1.35 8.33 -2.42
C ASP A 23 0.60 7.05 -2.01
N ARG A 24 -0.67 6.93 -2.41
CA ARG A 24 -1.48 5.74 -2.11
C ARG A 24 -1.06 4.53 -2.93
N ILE A 25 -0.64 4.71 -4.18
CA ILE A 25 -0.13 3.63 -5.01
C ILE A 25 1.23 3.15 -4.49
N GLU A 26 2.10 4.07 -4.06
CA GLU A 26 3.38 3.71 -3.45
C GLU A 26 3.17 2.84 -2.19
N GLU A 27 2.25 3.22 -1.31
CA GLU A 27 1.92 2.48 -0.10
C GLU A 27 1.33 1.08 -0.40
N GLU A 28 0.38 0.99 -1.33
CA GLU A 28 -0.20 -0.29 -1.78
C GLU A 28 0.87 -1.20 -2.41
N THR A 29 1.77 -0.62 -3.19
CA THR A 29 2.84 -1.34 -3.88
C THR A 29 3.86 -1.86 -2.87
N ALA A 30 4.30 -1.04 -1.93
CA ALA A 30 5.23 -1.44 -0.88
C ALA A 30 4.63 -2.55 0.02
N TYR A 31 3.34 -2.45 0.35
CA TYR A 31 2.64 -3.48 1.13
C TYR A 31 2.63 -4.82 0.39
N LEU A 32 2.27 -4.82 -0.89
CA LEU A 32 2.27 -6.03 -1.71
C LEU A 32 3.68 -6.59 -1.92
N ALA A 33 4.67 -5.74 -2.19
CA ALA A 33 6.07 -6.16 -2.36
C ALA A 33 6.61 -6.80 -1.08
N TYR A 34 6.26 -6.26 0.10
CA TYR A 34 6.67 -6.83 1.38
C TYR A 34 6.05 -8.21 1.65
N HIS A 35 4.78 -8.42 1.29
CA HIS A 35 4.06 -9.66 1.58
C HIS A 35 4.20 -10.75 0.51
N PHE A 36 4.31 -10.38 -0.77
CA PHE A 36 4.47 -11.33 -1.89
C PHE A 36 5.91 -11.47 -2.38
N HIS A 37 6.82 -10.59 -1.95
CA HIS A 37 8.19 -10.52 -2.45
C HIS A 37 8.28 -10.32 -3.98
N TRP A 38 7.26 -9.72 -4.57
CA TRP A 38 7.26 -9.31 -5.98
C TRP A 38 8.02 -8.00 -6.17
N ASP A 39 8.60 -7.84 -7.36
CA ASP A 39 9.23 -6.59 -7.76
C ASP A 39 8.20 -5.46 -7.85
N MET A 40 8.62 -4.25 -7.44
CA MET A 40 7.79 -3.04 -7.45
C MET A 40 7.22 -2.75 -8.84
N ASP A 41 8.03 -2.97 -9.88
CA ASP A 41 7.66 -2.73 -11.28
C ASP A 41 6.49 -3.62 -11.71
N SER A 42 6.52 -4.90 -11.32
CA SER A 42 5.43 -5.85 -11.61
C SER A 42 4.12 -5.51 -10.91
N ILE A 43 4.17 -4.84 -9.76
CA ILE A 43 2.97 -4.40 -9.03
C ILE A 43 2.45 -3.07 -9.58
N LEU A 44 3.34 -2.20 -10.05
CA LEU A 44 2.98 -0.94 -10.71
C LEU A 44 2.30 -1.18 -12.07
N ASP A 45 2.64 -2.28 -12.75
CA ASP A 45 2.02 -2.72 -14.00
C ASP A 45 0.59 -3.28 -13.81
N LEU A 46 0.19 -3.62 -12.57
CA LEU A 46 -1.18 -4.09 -12.31
C LEU A 46 -2.22 -2.99 -12.51
N GLU A 47 -3.37 -3.38 -13.08
CA GLU A 47 -4.54 -2.51 -13.13
C GLU A 47 -4.93 -2.05 -11.72
N HIS A 48 -5.39 -0.80 -11.60
CA HIS A 48 -5.76 -0.20 -10.32
C HIS A 48 -6.86 -0.98 -9.58
N ALA A 49 -7.73 -1.70 -10.31
CA ALA A 49 -8.74 -2.57 -9.71
C ALA A 49 -8.11 -3.82 -9.08
N ASP A 50 -7.18 -4.44 -9.80
CA ASP A 50 -6.51 -5.67 -9.38
C ASP A 50 -5.59 -5.43 -8.20
N ARG A 51 -4.77 -4.37 -8.23
CA ARG A 51 -3.91 -4.00 -7.08
C ARG A 51 -4.72 -3.86 -5.80
N ARG A 52 -5.86 -3.17 -5.84
CA ARG A 52 -6.75 -3.02 -4.68
C ARG A 52 -7.40 -4.34 -4.25
N ALA A 53 -7.69 -5.24 -5.18
CA ALA A 53 -8.19 -6.57 -4.86
C ALA A 53 -7.13 -7.40 -4.12
N TYR A 54 -5.88 -7.37 -4.58
CA TYR A 54 -4.76 -8.05 -3.94
C TYR A 54 -4.46 -7.50 -2.55
N VAL A 55 -4.44 -6.17 -2.37
CA VAL A 55 -4.23 -5.54 -1.06
C VAL A 55 -5.27 -6.03 -0.05
N ARG A 56 -6.56 -6.03 -0.43
CA ARG A 56 -7.64 -6.53 0.44
C ARG A 56 -7.48 -8.01 0.77
N ARG A 57 -7.01 -8.82 -0.19
CA ARG A 57 -6.84 -10.26 0.01
C ARG A 57 -5.66 -10.58 0.93
N VAL A 58 -4.54 -9.87 0.79
CA VAL A 58 -3.40 -10.00 1.71
C VAL A 58 -3.79 -9.58 3.12
N ALA A 59 -4.50 -8.45 3.27
CA ALA A 59 -4.97 -8.00 4.57
C ALA A 59 -5.82 -9.09 5.27
N ALA A 60 -6.77 -9.70 4.56
CA ALA A 60 -7.58 -10.79 5.09
C ALA A 60 -6.75 -12.03 5.50
N LEU A 61 -5.73 -12.40 4.71
CA LEU A 61 -4.83 -13.52 5.03
C LEU A 61 -3.98 -13.24 6.27
N VAL A 62 -3.49 -12.00 6.41
CA VAL A 62 -2.72 -11.56 7.58
C VAL A 62 -3.59 -11.60 8.83
N GLU A 63 -4.80 -11.03 8.78
CA GLU A 63 -5.76 -11.05 9.89
C GLU A 63 -6.13 -12.48 10.31
N GLN A 64 -6.29 -13.40 9.35
CA GLN A 64 -6.55 -14.81 9.63
C GLN A 64 -5.35 -15.50 10.32
N GLY A 65 -4.15 -15.34 9.77
CA GLY A 65 -2.95 -15.97 10.31
C GLY A 65 -2.49 -15.40 11.67
N GLU A 66 -2.93 -14.19 12.02
CA GLU A 66 -2.74 -13.62 13.36
C GLU A 66 -3.71 -14.20 14.39
N GLY A 67 -4.91 -14.65 13.98
CA GLY A 67 -5.90 -15.27 14.86
C GLY A 67 -5.58 -16.74 15.23
N GLU A 68 -4.66 -17.37 14.51
CA GLU A 68 -4.24 -18.77 14.73
C GLU A 68 -2.95 -18.91 15.56
N ARG A 69 -2.41 -17.80 16.10
CA ARG A 69 -1.22 -17.78 16.97
C ARG A 69 -1.55 -17.39 18.40
#